data_AF-A0A7S3NW31-F1
#
_entry.id   AF-A0A7S3NW31-F1
#
_cell.length_a   1.000
_cell.length_b   1.000
_cell.length_c   1.000
_cell.angle_alpha   90.00
_cell.angle_beta   90.00
_cell.angle_gamma   90.00
#
_symmetry.space_group_name_H-M   'P 1'
#
loop_
_entity.id
_entity.type
_entity.pdbx_description
1 polymer ?
#
loop_
_entity_poly.entity_id
_entity_poly.type
_entity_poly.pdbx_seq_one_letter_code
_entity_poly.pdbx_strand_id
1 'polypeptide(L)'
;MKVILHKGLEFKNEDESQLNHTKNIFTKSYGNVTAESEITFEYKIKSKEELKNSSDFDFEELTHLPFQTQIFYTKLDGMKCIRVNSHVQEISSNKEEVEAEVDAEMVGINIVQQAAKLAGKGDFRHAQAYMKCNAKYWGKNATNSTASKEVKSHLHKIKGVYGMLQDQNDKEELQKLGDQEEVKEISMMNELESSPRIMEKFDEEETSLSKDITNEREDSDEDLCDGKDEKEEIGGKGYKSKLNDEITSKFHNMNKYSRKRK
;
A
#
# COMPACT_ATOMS: atom_id res chain seq x y z
N MET A 1 -0.33 21.48 -6.85
CA MET A 1 -0.80 21.17 -5.50
C MET A 1 0.40 20.89 -4.60
N LYS A 2 0.32 21.31 -3.34
CA LYS A 2 1.35 21.10 -2.32
C LYS A 2 0.69 20.52 -1.06
N VAL A 3 1.25 19.46 -0.50
CA VAL A 3 0.80 18.85 0.76
C VAL A 3 1.94 18.92 1.76
N ILE A 4 1.63 19.35 2.98
CA ILE A 4 2.59 19.61 4.05
C ILE A 4 2.17 18.77 5.25
N LEU A 5 3.02 17.83 5.63
CA LEU A 5 2.85 17.00 6.82
C LEU A 5 3.63 17.59 8.00
N HIS A 6 3.20 17.23 9.20
CA HIS A 6 3.98 17.45 10.42
C HIS A 6 5.41 16.88 10.27
N LYS A 7 6.40 17.48 10.93
CA LYS A 7 7.83 17.12 10.78
C LYS A 7 8.15 15.67 11.15
N GLY A 8 7.35 15.08 12.05
CA GLY A 8 7.45 13.68 12.47
C GLY A 8 6.85 12.67 11.50
N LEU A 9 6.24 13.12 10.42
CA LEU A 9 5.68 12.28 9.37
C LEU A 9 6.49 12.40 8.08
N GLU A 10 6.45 11.35 7.28
CA GLU A 10 6.95 11.36 5.91
C GLU A 10 5.99 10.65 4.95
N PHE A 11 5.98 11.12 3.69
CA PHE A 11 5.23 10.47 2.62
C PHE A 11 5.84 9.11 2.29
N LYS A 12 4.96 8.16 1.98
CA LYS A 12 5.30 6.81 1.53
C LYS A 12 4.75 6.60 0.12
N ASN A 13 5.42 5.77 -0.68
CA ASN A 13 4.93 5.37 -2.00
C ASN A 13 4.67 6.54 -2.98
N GLU A 14 5.42 7.63 -2.83
CA GLU A 14 5.41 8.77 -3.74
C GLU A 14 6.76 8.92 -4.46
N ASP A 15 6.74 9.61 -5.60
CA ASP A 15 7.92 9.88 -6.41
C ASP A 15 8.88 10.85 -5.68
N GLU A 16 10.14 10.45 -5.51
CA GLU A 16 11.15 11.25 -4.82
C GLU A 16 11.40 12.61 -5.50
N SER A 17 11.19 12.72 -6.81
CA SER A 17 11.31 14.00 -7.53
C SER A 17 10.23 15.01 -7.14
N GLN A 18 9.14 14.55 -6.52
CA GLN A 18 8.01 15.36 -6.06
C GLN A 18 8.08 15.66 -4.56
N LEU A 19 9.07 15.11 -3.86
CA LEU A 19 9.25 15.26 -2.43
C LEU A 19 10.38 16.26 -2.13
N ASN A 20 10.29 16.89 -0.96
CA ASN A 20 11.43 17.62 -0.41
C ASN A 20 12.45 16.66 0.24
N HIS A 21 13.63 17.19 0.60
CA HIS A 21 14.70 16.41 1.23
C HIS A 21 14.28 15.68 2.51
N THR A 22 13.37 16.26 3.30
CA THR A 22 12.89 15.69 4.57
C THR A 22 11.62 14.84 4.41
N LYS A 23 11.20 14.57 3.16
CA LYS A 23 10.06 13.74 2.75
C LYS A 23 8.71 14.07 3.41
N ASN A 24 8.55 15.28 3.95
CA ASN A 24 7.33 15.73 4.63
C ASN A 24 6.56 16.80 3.83
N ILE A 25 7.07 17.23 2.68
CA ILE A 25 6.39 18.12 1.75
C ILE A 25 6.35 17.45 0.38
N PHE A 26 5.14 17.33 -0.17
CA PHE A 26 4.88 16.81 -1.50
C PHE A 26 4.39 17.92 -2.42
N THR A 27 4.94 18.02 -3.63
CA THR A 27 4.53 18.99 -4.65
C THR A 27 4.31 18.30 -5.99
N LYS A 28 3.09 18.41 -6.52
CA LYS A 28 2.73 17.85 -7.83
C LYS A 28 1.84 18.79 -8.62
N SER A 29 2.13 18.92 -9.90
CA SER A 29 1.31 19.67 -10.86
C SER A 29 0.32 18.74 -11.54
N TYR A 30 -0.91 19.23 -11.70
CA TYR A 30 -1.99 18.53 -12.39
C TYR A 30 -2.48 19.45 -13.50
N GLY A 31 -2.81 18.89 -14.66
CA GLY A 31 -3.26 19.66 -15.83
C GLY A 31 -4.67 20.19 -15.64
N ASN A 32 -5.66 19.30 -15.74
CA ASN A 32 -7.06 19.61 -15.47
C ASN A 32 -7.53 18.82 -14.25
N VAL A 33 -8.30 19.49 -13.38
CA VAL A 33 -8.83 18.90 -12.14
C VAL A 33 -10.31 19.27 -12.08
N THR A 34 -11.16 18.26 -11.89
CA THR A 34 -12.61 18.41 -11.75
C THR A 34 -13.01 18.29 -10.28
N ALA A 35 -14.30 18.57 -9.99
CA ALA A 35 -14.84 18.33 -8.66
C ALA A 35 -14.83 16.85 -8.24
N GLU A 36 -14.77 15.93 -9.20
CA GLU A 36 -14.74 14.48 -9.01
C GLU A 36 -13.32 13.93 -8.91
N SER A 37 -12.29 14.77 -9.04
CA SER A 37 -10.90 14.33 -8.98
C SER A 37 -10.49 14.04 -7.54
N GLU A 38 -10.17 12.77 -7.26
CA GLU A 38 -9.71 12.31 -5.96
C GLU A 38 -8.21 12.00 -5.98
N ILE A 39 -7.50 12.46 -4.95
CA ILE A 39 -6.07 12.22 -4.79
C ILE A 39 -5.83 11.70 -3.38
N THR A 40 -5.22 10.53 -3.28
CA THR A 40 -4.84 9.94 -1.99
C THR A 40 -3.33 10.00 -1.79
N PHE A 41 -2.92 10.01 -0.52
CA PHE A 41 -1.52 10.02 -0.09
C PHE A 41 -1.34 8.98 1.00
N GLU A 42 -0.20 8.30 0.98
CA GLU A 42 0.23 7.51 2.12
C GLU A 42 1.32 8.25 2.88
N TYR A 43 1.29 8.15 4.20
CA TYR A 43 2.33 8.66 5.07
C TYR A 43 2.55 7.72 6.23
N LYS A 44 3.74 7.80 6.83
CA LYS A 44 4.09 7.06 8.03
C LYS A 44 4.82 7.98 9.01
N ILE A 45 4.93 7.51 10.25
CA ILE A 45 5.79 8.14 11.26
C ILE A 45 7.25 7.84 10.89
N LYS A 46 8.11 8.84 11.05
CA LYS A 46 9.56 8.70 10.85
C LYS A 46 10.16 7.73 11.86
N SER A 47 11.31 7.16 11.51
CA SER A 47 12.04 6.28 12.43
C SER A 47 12.46 7.02 13.71
N LYS A 48 12.68 6.28 14.80
CA LYS A 48 13.14 6.86 16.08
C LYS A 48 14.45 7.65 15.93
N GLU A 49 15.33 7.21 15.04
CA GLU A 49 16.61 7.88 14.77
C GLU A 49 16.40 9.24 14.11
N GLU A 50 15.53 9.31 13.10
CA GLU A 50 15.18 10.55 12.42
C GLU A 50 14.41 11.51 13.34
N LEU A 51 13.54 10.99 14.20
CA LEU A 51 12.81 11.78 15.19
C LEU A 51 13.74 12.38 16.25
N LYS A 52 14.75 11.63 16.73
CA LYS A 52 15.76 12.14 17.68
C LYS A 52 16.62 13.24 17.06
N ASN A 53 16.91 13.14 15.76
CA ASN A 53 17.68 14.15 15.04
C ASN A 53 16.85 15.42 14.77
N SER A 54 15.51 15.31 14.72
CA SER A 54 14.62 16.46 14.69
C SER A 54 14.38 16.98 16.11
N SER A 55 15.32 17.75 16.65
CA SER A 55 15.30 18.37 18.00
C SER A 55 14.13 19.33 18.29
N ASP A 56 13.12 19.38 17.44
CA ASP A 56 12.12 20.45 17.41
C ASP A 56 10.83 20.11 18.19
N PHE A 57 10.57 18.84 18.51
CA PHE A 57 9.34 18.42 19.21
C PHE A 57 9.49 17.09 19.94
N ASP A 58 8.83 16.97 21.09
CA ASP A 58 8.71 15.70 21.80
C ASP A 58 7.54 14.91 21.23
N PHE A 59 7.81 13.70 20.74
CA PHE A 59 6.78 12.83 20.19
C PHE A 59 5.89 12.22 21.28
N GLU A 60 6.40 12.06 22.51
CA GLU A 60 5.65 11.45 23.61
C GLU A 60 4.49 12.33 24.10
N GLU A 61 4.60 13.64 23.92
CA GLU A 61 3.55 14.61 24.30
C GLU A 61 2.58 14.91 23.15
N LEU A 62 2.86 14.41 21.94
CA LEU A 62 2.10 14.75 20.76
C LEU A 62 0.79 13.97 20.71
N THR A 63 -0.32 14.68 20.91
CA THR A 63 -1.68 14.11 20.83
C THR A 63 -2.34 14.32 19.47
N HIS A 64 -1.85 15.27 18.69
CA HIS A 64 -2.47 15.72 17.44
C HIS A 64 -1.43 16.00 16.36
N LEU A 65 -1.72 15.57 15.12
CA LEU A 65 -0.90 15.77 13.93
C LEU A 65 -1.61 16.71 12.95
N PRO A 66 -1.13 17.95 12.80
CA PRO A 66 -1.65 18.83 11.75
C PRO A 66 -1.04 18.47 10.39
N PHE A 67 -1.86 18.52 9.35
CA PHE A 67 -1.41 18.53 7.97
C PHE A 67 -2.21 19.53 7.15
N GLN A 68 -1.60 20.01 6.07
CA GLN A 68 -2.15 21.06 5.25
C GLN A 68 -1.99 20.76 3.77
N THR A 69 -3.07 20.96 3.01
CA THR A 69 -3.09 20.87 1.55
C THR A 69 -3.33 22.24 0.95
N GLN A 70 -2.45 22.65 0.04
CA GLN A 70 -2.50 23.91 -0.69
C GLN A 70 -2.67 23.62 -2.19
N ILE A 71 -3.80 24.04 -2.74
CA ILE A 71 -4.15 23.87 -4.16
C ILE A 71 -4.02 25.22 -4.84
N PHE A 72 -3.00 25.36 -5.68
CA PHE A 72 -2.81 26.50 -6.57
C PHE A 72 -3.46 26.16 -7.91
N TYR A 73 -4.41 26.98 -8.36
CA TYR A 73 -5.15 26.73 -9.61
C TYR A 73 -5.56 28.04 -10.29
N THR A 74 -5.86 27.94 -11.59
CA THR A 74 -6.41 29.03 -12.39
C THR A 74 -7.85 28.66 -12.75
N LYS A 75 -8.80 29.55 -12.43
CA LYS A 75 -10.21 29.38 -12.80
C LYS A 75 -10.41 29.63 -14.31
N LEU A 76 -11.58 29.24 -14.82
CA LEU A 76 -11.95 29.46 -16.23
C LEU A 76 -12.02 30.95 -16.62
N ASP A 77 -12.21 31.83 -15.64
CA ASP A 77 -12.17 33.29 -15.81
C ASP A 77 -10.74 33.87 -15.87
N GLY A 78 -9.71 33.03 -15.72
CA GLY A 78 -8.30 33.43 -15.69
C GLY A 78 -7.77 33.85 -14.31
N MET A 79 -8.60 33.86 -13.25
CA MET A 79 -8.17 34.20 -11.90
C MET A 79 -7.26 33.12 -11.31
N LYS A 80 -6.10 33.53 -10.79
CA LYS A 80 -5.21 32.67 -10.00
C LYS A 80 -5.73 32.60 -8.56
N CYS A 81 -5.97 31.40 -8.07
CA CYS A 81 -6.55 31.13 -6.76
C CYS A 81 -5.68 30.15 -5.96
N ILE A 82 -5.78 30.25 -4.63
CA ILE A 82 -5.20 29.30 -3.69
C ILE A 82 -6.32 28.80 -2.79
N ARG A 83 -6.48 27.48 -2.70
CA ARG A 83 -7.33 26.84 -1.68
C ARG A 83 -6.42 26.17 -0.65
N VAL A 84 -6.67 26.46 0.62
CA VAL A 84 -5.92 25.87 1.73
C VAL A 84 -6.89 25.06 2.58
N ASN A 85 -6.64 23.77 2.69
CA ASN A 85 -7.36 22.86 3.58
C ASN A 85 -6.39 22.45 4.69
N SER A 86 -6.75 22.71 5.94
CA SER A 86 -5.98 22.28 7.10
C SER A 86 -6.80 21.25 7.87
N HIS A 87 -6.16 20.15 8.27
CA HIS A 87 -6.78 19.12 9.09
C HIS A 87 -5.84 18.78 10.24
N VAL A 88 -6.42 18.33 11.35
CA VAL A 88 -5.70 17.85 12.52
C VAL A 88 -6.19 16.44 12.82
N GLN A 89 -5.28 15.48 12.92
CA GLN A 89 -5.59 14.09 13.23
C GLN A 89 -5.15 13.74 14.64
N GLU A 90 -6.00 13.09 15.42
CA GLU A 90 -5.65 12.58 16.74
C GLU A 90 -4.74 11.35 16.62
N ILE A 91 -3.77 11.23 17.53
CA ILE A 91 -2.87 10.08 17.63
C ILE A 91 -3.38 9.17 18.75
N SER A 92 -3.45 7.86 18.49
CA SER A 92 -3.70 6.86 19.51
C SER A 92 -2.62 5.78 19.48
N SER A 93 -2.29 5.25 20.66
CA SER A 93 -1.40 4.11 20.83
C SER A 93 -2.14 2.77 20.73
N ASN A 94 -3.48 2.80 20.75
CA ASN A 94 -4.29 1.59 20.65
C ASN A 94 -4.62 1.29 19.19
N LYS A 95 -3.90 0.30 18.62
CA LYS A 95 -4.10 -0.15 17.24
C LYS A 95 -5.54 -0.60 16.97
N GLU A 96 -6.18 -1.30 17.90
CA GLU A 96 -7.50 -1.89 17.70
C GLU A 96 -8.59 -0.82 17.58
N GLU A 97 -8.47 0.26 18.37
CA GLU A 97 -9.36 1.43 18.27
C GLU A 97 -9.18 2.15 16.94
N VAL A 98 -7.93 2.39 16.53
CA VAL A 98 -7.62 3.06 15.25
C VAL A 98 -8.15 2.24 14.08
N GLU A 99 -7.98 0.92 14.09
CA GLU A 99 -8.46 0.04 13.02
C GLU A 99 -9.99 -0.04 12.94
N ALA A 100 -10.69 0.11 14.06
CA ALA A 100 -12.14 0.09 14.09
C ALA A 100 -12.77 1.32 13.41
N GLU A 101 -12.10 2.46 13.44
CA GLU A 101 -12.54 3.75 12.89
C GLU A 101 -12.08 4.02 11.46
N VAL A 102 -11.38 3.07 10.83
CA VAL A 102 -10.85 3.26 9.47
C VAL A 102 -11.97 3.44 8.46
N ASP A 103 -11.84 4.48 7.63
CA ASP A 103 -12.61 4.66 6.41
C ASP A 103 -12.16 3.65 5.34
N ALA A 104 -12.95 2.59 5.19
CA ALA A 104 -12.70 1.51 4.24
C ALA A 104 -12.75 1.97 2.77
N GLU A 105 -13.56 2.98 2.45
CA GLU A 105 -13.66 3.53 1.10
C GLU A 105 -12.38 4.27 0.73
N MET A 106 -11.87 5.12 1.61
CA MET A 106 -10.62 5.86 1.39
C MET A 106 -9.44 4.92 1.18
N VAL A 107 -9.27 3.93 2.07
CA VAL A 107 -8.20 2.93 1.94
C VAL A 107 -8.34 2.17 0.63
N GLY A 108 -9.58 1.82 0.30
CA GLY A 108 -9.91 1.16 -0.92
C GLY A 108 -9.51 1.92 -2.19
N ILE A 109 -9.81 3.21 -2.24
CA ILE A 109 -9.43 4.10 -3.36
C ILE A 109 -7.91 4.18 -3.45
N ASN A 110 -7.23 4.32 -2.31
CA ASN A 110 -5.78 4.36 -2.26
C ASN A 110 -5.15 3.08 -2.85
N ILE A 111 -5.63 1.90 -2.46
CA ILE A 111 -5.12 0.61 -2.96
C ILE A 111 -5.19 0.55 -4.50
N VAL A 112 -6.32 0.97 -5.08
CA VAL A 112 -6.50 1.00 -6.54
C VAL A 112 -5.56 2.03 -7.19
N GLN A 113 -5.41 3.21 -6.60
CA GLN A 113 -4.52 4.25 -7.12
C GLN A 113 -3.05 3.81 -7.10
N GLN A 114 -2.58 3.16 -6.04
CA GLN A 114 -1.21 2.65 -5.94
C GLN A 114 -0.95 1.49 -6.89
N ALA A 115 -1.90 0.55 -7.01
CA ALA A 115 -1.82 -0.51 -8.00
C ALA A 115 -1.75 0.04 -9.43
N ALA A 116 -2.54 1.07 -9.73
CA ALA A 116 -2.48 1.75 -11.02
C ALA A 116 -1.14 2.46 -11.25
N LYS A 117 -0.53 3.07 -10.22
CA LYS A 117 0.82 3.65 -10.31
C LYS A 117 1.88 2.59 -10.62
N LEU A 118 1.81 1.42 -10.00
CA LEU A 118 2.73 0.30 -10.24
C LEU A 118 2.55 -0.27 -11.65
N ALA A 119 1.31 -0.54 -12.05
CA ALA A 119 0.98 -1.02 -13.39
C ALA A 119 1.37 0.00 -14.49
N GLY A 120 1.23 1.30 -14.23
CA GLY A 120 1.67 2.36 -15.15
C GLY A 120 3.18 2.41 -15.38
N LYS A 121 3.98 1.80 -14.48
CA LYS A 121 5.43 1.61 -14.67
C LYS A 121 5.76 0.30 -15.41
N GLY A 122 4.75 -0.48 -15.79
CA GLY A 122 4.89 -1.82 -16.35
C GLY A 122 5.02 -2.93 -15.29
N ASP A 123 4.88 -2.60 -14.01
CA ASP A 123 5.07 -3.57 -12.92
C ASP A 123 3.76 -4.19 -12.45
N PHE A 124 3.17 -5.00 -13.33
CA PHE A 124 1.86 -5.61 -13.13
C PHE A 124 1.87 -6.68 -12.03
N ARG A 125 2.94 -7.47 -11.91
CA ARG A 125 3.08 -8.47 -10.84
C ARG A 125 3.12 -7.83 -9.44
N HIS A 126 3.91 -6.78 -9.24
CA HIS A 126 3.91 -6.08 -7.95
C HIS A 126 2.57 -5.38 -7.68
N ALA A 127 1.92 -4.83 -8.71
CA ALA A 127 0.58 -4.26 -8.57
C ALA A 127 -0.43 -5.30 -8.06
N GLN A 128 -0.42 -6.51 -8.63
CA GLN A 128 -1.28 -7.61 -8.20
C GLN A 128 -0.97 -8.07 -6.77
N ALA A 129 0.30 -8.30 -6.46
CA ALA A 129 0.73 -8.70 -5.13
C ALA A 129 0.25 -7.67 -4.09
N TYR A 130 0.49 -6.37 -4.33
CA TYR A 130 0.05 -5.29 -3.46
C TYR A 130 -1.48 -5.31 -3.24
N MET A 131 -2.29 -5.49 -4.29
CA MET A 131 -3.74 -5.59 -4.15
C MET A 131 -4.17 -6.85 -3.38
N LYS A 132 -3.54 -8.00 -3.63
CA LYS A 132 -3.83 -9.28 -2.98
C LYS A 132 -3.50 -9.24 -1.49
N CYS A 133 -2.31 -8.75 -1.11
CA CYS A 133 -1.92 -8.65 0.31
C CYS A 133 -2.88 -7.70 1.06
N ASN A 134 -3.24 -6.55 0.48
CA ASN A 134 -4.20 -5.61 1.07
C ASN A 134 -5.62 -6.21 1.20
N ALA A 135 -6.14 -6.85 0.15
CA ALA A 135 -7.45 -7.49 0.18
C ALA A 135 -7.53 -8.58 1.28
N LYS A 136 -6.44 -9.35 1.46
CA LYS A 136 -6.33 -10.37 2.52
C LYS A 136 -6.32 -9.74 3.91
N TYR A 137 -5.58 -8.64 4.10
CA TYR A 137 -5.53 -7.89 5.37
C TYR A 137 -6.91 -7.34 5.76
N TRP A 138 -7.54 -6.59 4.85
CA TRP A 138 -8.85 -5.98 5.11
C TRP A 138 -9.97 -7.00 5.22
N GLY A 139 -9.91 -8.09 4.44
CA GLY A 139 -10.87 -9.19 4.56
C GLY A 139 -10.87 -9.85 5.95
N LYS A 140 -9.71 -9.91 6.62
CA LYS A 140 -9.60 -10.42 8.00
C LYS A 140 -10.10 -9.39 9.02
N ASN A 141 -9.65 -8.14 8.91
CA ASN A 141 -9.91 -7.12 9.93
C ASN A 141 -11.35 -6.56 9.87
N ALA A 142 -12.02 -6.63 8.71
CA ALA A 142 -13.40 -6.18 8.54
C ALA A 142 -14.47 -7.07 9.19
N THR A 143 -14.08 -8.19 9.80
CA THR A 143 -15.00 -9.05 10.56
C THR A 143 -15.36 -8.47 11.93
N ASN A 144 -14.53 -7.56 12.46
CA ASN A 144 -14.70 -6.97 13.79
C ASN A 144 -15.42 -5.60 13.81
N SER A 145 -15.73 -5.01 12.65
CA SER A 145 -16.25 -3.63 12.57
C SER A 145 -17.63 -3.52 11.91
N THR A 146 -18.40 -2.52 12.32
CA THR A 146 -19.64 -2.05 11.67
C THR A 146 -19.43 -1.72 10.18
N ALA A 147 -18.17 -1.45 9.78
CA ALA A 147 -17.71 -1.23 8.40
C ALA A 147 -17.69 -2.49 7.50
N SER A 148 -18.07 -3.67 8.01
CA SER A 148 -18.00 -4.94 7.26
C SER A 148 -18.74 -4.93 5.91
N LYS A 149 -19.84 -4.18 5.79
CA LYS A 149 -20.60 -4.06 4.52
C LYS A 149 -19.88 -3.22 3.48
N GLU A 150 -19.27 -2.11 3.91
CA GLU A 150 -18.54 -1.19 3.03
C GLU A 150 -17.26 -1.84 2.53
N VAL A 151 -16.52 -2.50 3.42
CA VAL A 151 -15.32 -3.26 3.04
C VAL A 151 -15.67 -4.33 2.01
N LYS A 152 -16.77 -5.07 2.16
CA LYS A 152 -17.19 -6.09 1.19
C LYS A 152 -17.51 -5.51 -0.18
N SER A 153 -18.24 -4.39 -0.22
CA SER A 153 -18.53 -3.69 -1.48
C SER A 153 -17.23 -3.27 -2.17
N HIS A 154 -16.27 -2.76 -1.40
CA HIS A 154 -15.02 -2.28 -1.94
C HIS A 154 -14.07 -3.41 -2.38
N LEU A 155 -14.01 -4.51 -1.65
CA LEU A 155 -13.28 -5.72 -2.05
C LEU A 155 -13.77 -6.24 -3.42
N HIS A 156 -15.05 -6.07 -3.74
CA HIS A 156 -15.56 -6.42 -5.06
C HIS A 156 -14.99 -5.50 -6.16
N LYS A 157 -14.88 -4.19 -5.91
CA LYS A 157 -14.23 -3.24 -6.85
C LYS A 157 -12.76 -3.60 -7.05
N ILE A 158 -12.04 -3.89 -5.96
CA ILE A 158 -10.64 -4.36 -6.00
C ILE A 158 -10.51 -5.63 -6.85
N LYS A 159 -11.42 -6.60 -6.68
CA LYS A 159 -11.40 -7.84 -7.46
C LYS A 159 -11.53 -7.60 -8.97
N GLY A 160 -12.34 -6.62 -9.38
CA GLY A 160 -12.46 -6.23 -10.79
C GLY A 160 -11.15 -5.74 -11.38
N VAL A 161 -10.46 -4.83 -10.70
CA VAL A 161 -9.15 -4.29 -11.13
C VAL A 161 -8.08 -5.38 -11.09
N TYR A 162 -8.09 -6.24 -10.07
CA TYR A 162 -7.18 -7.37 -9.96
C TYR A 162 -7.27 -8.31 -11.17
N GLY A 163 -8.49 -8.66 -11.61
CA GLY A 163 -8.69 -9.48 -12.81
C GLY A 163 -8.12 -8.83 -14.07
N MET A 164 -8.30 -7.51 -14.23
CA MET A 164 -7.71 -6.78 -15.37
C MET A 164 -6.18 -6.80 -15.34
N LEU A 165 -5.56 -6.71 -14.16
CA LEU A 165 -4.11 -6.85 -14.04
C LEU A 165 -3.66 -8.27 -14.37
N GLN A 166 -4.46 -9.28 -14.03
CA GLN A 166 -4.19 -10.69 -14.36
C GLN A 166 -4.17 -10.92 -15.86
N ASP A 167 -5.20 -10.45 -16.56
CA ASP A 167 -5.27 -10.54 -18.00
C ASP A 167 -4.08 -9.85 -18.70
N GLN A 168 -3.52 -8.77 -18.13
CA GLN A 168 -2.34 -8.10 -18.68
C GLN A 168 -1.05 -8.88 -18.41
N ASN A 169 -0.88 -9.42 -17.21
CA ASN A 169 0.26 -10.29 -16.89
C ASN A 169 0.29 -11.53 -17.79
N ASP A 170 -0.85 -12.18 -17.99
CA ASP A 170 -0.95 -13.37 -18.83
C ASP A 170 -0.60 -13.05 -20.30
N LYS A 171 -1.01 -11.88 -20.80
CA LYS A 171 -0.62 -11.40 -22.14
C LYS A 171 0.87 -11.14 -22.24
N GLU A 172 1.47 -10.51 -21.24
CA GLU A 172 2.91 -10.24 -21.22
C GLU A 172 3.73 -11.53 -21.17
N GLU A 173 3.28 -12.53 -20.42
CA GLU A 173 3.90 -13.87 -20.39
C GLU A 173 3.78 -14.58 -21.73
N LEU A 174 2.61 -14.55 -22.37
CA LEU A 174 2.40 -15.15 -23.68
C LEU A 174 3.26 -14.49 -24.76
N GLN A 175 3.41 -13.16 -24.72
CA GLN A 175 4.26 -12.44 -25.66
C GLN A 175 5.74 -12.84 -25.50
N LYS A 176 6.23 -12.94 -24.25
CA LYS A 176 7.60 -13.40 -23.97
C LYS A 176 7.85 -14.82 -24.46
N LEU A 177 6.85 -15.71 -24.40
CA LEU A 177 6.97 -17.08 -24.90
C LEU A 177 7.02 -17.12 -26.43
N GLY A 178 6.18 -16.33 -27.11
CA GLY A 178 6.19 -16.23 -28.58
C GLY A 178 7.53 -15.70 -29.12
N ASP A 179 8.08 -14.66 -28.49
CA ASP A 179 9.40 -14.11 -28.88
C ASP A 179 10.52 -15.16 -28.68
N GLN A 180 10.43 -16.02 -27.66
CA GLN A 180 11.41 -17.09 -27.43
C GLN A 180 11.30 -18.24 -28.44
N GLU A 181 10.10 -18.55 -28.93
CA GLU A 181 9.89 -19.55 -29.98
C GLU A 181 10.46 -19.06 -31.32
N GLU A 182 10.23 -17.80 -31.70
CA GLU A 182 10.82 -17.22 -32.91
C GLU A 182 12.36 -17.20 -32.86
N VAL A 183 12.95 -16.85 -31.70
CA VAL A 183 14.43 -16.86 -31.54
C VAL A 183 14.99 -18.28 -31.65
N LYS A 184 14.28 -19.30 -31.13
CA LYS A 184 14.68 -20.71 -31.29
C LYS A 184 14.59 -21.17 -32.75
N GLU A 185 13.53 -20.81 -33.47
CA GLU A 185 13.39 -21.15 -34.89
C GLU A 185 14.50 -20.51 -35.74
N ILE A 186 14.81 -19.23 -35.52
CA ILE A 186 15.91 -18.54 -36.22
C ILE A 186 17.27 -19.18 -35.90
N SER A 187 17.50 -19.57 -34.64
CA SER A 187 18.73 -20.28 -34.24
C SER A 187 18.86 -21.63 -34.94
N MET A 188 17.78 -22.42 -35.00
CA MET A 188 17.79 -23.72 -35.68
C MET A 188 18.01 -23.59 -37.19
N MET A 189 17.45 -22.56 -37.83
CA MET A 189 17.67 -22.31 -39.26
C MET A 189 19.12 -21.92 -39.58
N ASN A 190 19.77 -21.12 -38.74
CA ASN A 190 21.18 -20.77 -38.92
C ASN A 190 22.14 -21.95 -38.70
N GLU A 191 21.80 -22.88 -37.80
CA GLU A 191 22.59 -24.12 -37.60
C GLU A 191 22.48 -25.07 -38.79
N LEU A 192 21.32 -25.14 -39.46
CA LEU A 192 21.09 -25.96 -40.65
C LEU A 192 21.84 -25.44 -41.89
N GLU A 193 22.05 -24.13 -42.00
CA GLU A 193 22.83 -23.53 -43.10
C GLU A 193 24.36 -23.59 -42.88
N SER A 194 24.80 -23.82 -41.64
CA SER A 194 26.22 -23.86 -41.26
C SER A 194 26.84 -25.27 -41.35
N SER A 195 26.05 -26.30 -41.58
CA SER A 195 26.52 -27.69 -41.60
C SER A 195 26.87 -28.13 -43.03
N PRO A 196 28.14 -28.49 -43.34
CA PRO A 196 28.48 -29.03 -44.64
C PRO A 196 27.74 -30.36 -44.83
N ARG A 197 27.03 -30.52 -45.96
CA ARG A 197 26.33 -31.78 -46.32
C ARG A 197 27.29 -32.97 -46.26
N ILE A 198 27.29 -33.70 -45.16
CA ILE A 198 27.81 -35.05 -45.08
C ILE A 198 26.64 -35.97 -45.40
N MET A 199 26.53 -36.37 -46.66
CA MET A 199 25.76 -37.55 -47.04
C MET A 199 26.53 -38.77 -46.53
N GLU A 200 26.15 -39.29 -45.38
CA GLU A 200 26.47 -40.68 -45.06
C GLU A 200 25.34 -41.35 -44.26
N LYS A 201 25.02 -42.55 -44.75
CA LYS A 201 23.97 -43.46 -44.32
C LYS A 201 24.08 -43.75 -42.83
N PHE A 202 22.99 -43.76 -42.07
CA PHE A 202 22.86 -44.64 -40.91
C PHE A 202 21.40 -44.92 -40.55
N ASP A 203 21.18 -46.18 -40.19
CA ASP A 203 19.92 -46.87 -39.92
C ASP A 203 19.30 -46.50 -38.56
N GLU A 204 18.00 -46.80 -38.47
CA GLU A 204 17.13 -47.08 -37.32
C GLU A 204 17.71 -46.92 -35.90
N GLU A 205 17.09 -46.05 -35.10
CA GLU A 205 16.56 -46.40 -33.77
C GLU A 205 15.64 -45.27 -33.24
N GLU A 206 14.35 -45.56 -33.11
CA GLU A 206 13.44 -44.86 -32.20
C GLU A 206 13.85 -45.14 -30.75
N THR A 207 13.73 -44.17 -29.84
CA THR A 207 12.76 -44.25 -28.73
C THR A 207 12.82 -43.08 -27.73
N SER A 208 11.63 -42.54 -27.47
CA SER A 208 11.13 -41.97 -26.21
C SER A 208 11.92 -40.90 -25.46
N LEU A 209 11.49 -39.64 -25.60
CA LEU A 209 11.53 -38.68 -24.50
C LEU A 209 10.27 -37.79 -24.54
N SER A 210 9.21 -38.21 -23.87
CA SER A 210 8.10 -37.33 -23.49
C SER A 210 7.58 -37.76 -22.14
N LYS A 211 7.80 -36.92 -21.14
CA LYS A 211 6.94 -36.73 -19.96
C LYS A 211 7.51 -35.64 -19.05
N ASP A 212 6.57 -34.90 -18.49
CA ASP A 212 6.68 -34.08 -17.27
C ASP A 212 7.09 -32.61 -17.45
N ILE A 213 6.16 -31.82 -18.01
CA ILE A 213 5.99 -30.40 -17.64
C ILE A 213 4.52 -30.18 -17.28
N THR A 214 4.14 -30.56 -16.07
CA THR A 214 2.95 -30.01 -15.39
C THR A 214 3.20 -30.01 -13.88
N ASN A 215 2.87 -28.88 -13.25
CA ASN A 215 2.78 -28.62 -11.80
C ASN A 215 4.00 -28.04 -11.10
N GLU A 216 4.31 -26.77 -11.35
CA GLU A 216 4.83 -25.84 -10.34
C GLU A 216 4.41 -24.40 -10.72
N ARG A 217 3.27 -23.88 -10.25
CA ARG A 217 2.93 -22.46 -10.50
C ARG A 217 2.02 -21.79 -9.46
N GLU A 218 1.82 -22.37 -8.27
CA GLU A 218 0.94 -21.75 -7.24
C GLU A 218 1.66 -21.15 -6.02
N ASP A 219 2.97 -21.36 -5.82
CA ASP A 219 3.61 -21.04 -4.52
C ASP A 219 4.65 -19.89 -4.51
N SER A 220 4.99 -19.26 -5.64
CA SER A 220 6.08 -18.25 -5.64
C SER A 220 5.66 -16.81 -5.34
N ASP A 221 4.37 -16.53 -5.22
CA ASP A 221 3.88 -15.15 -5.03
C ASP A 221 3.74 -14.74 -3.55
N GLU A 222 3.95 -15.65 -2.60
CA GLU A 222 3.89 -15.32 -1.17
C GLU A 222 5.12 -14.53 -0.69
N ASP A 223 6.26 -14.65 -1.38
CA ASP A 223 7.52 -14.00 -0.99
C ASP A 223 7.58 -12.48 -1.29
N LEU A 224 6.64 -11.97 -2.10
CA LEU A 224 6.53 -10.52 -2.36
C LEU A 224 5.74 -9.78 -1.28
N CYS A 225 5.06 -10.48 -0.36
CA CYS A 225 4.30 -9.87 0.74
C CYS A 225 5.16 -9.63 2.01
N ASP A 226 6.39 -10.15 2.10
CA ASP A 226 7.28 -9.93 3.25
C ASP A 226 8.02 -8.59 3.13
N GLY A 227 7.26 -7.50 3.32
CA GLY A 227 7.85 -6.32 3.92
C GLY A 227 8.41 -6.76 5.28
N LYS A 228 9.73 -6.76 5.42
CA LYS A 228 10.42 -6.98 6.70
C LYS A 228 9.86 -5.99 7.72
N ASP A 229 8.85 -6.40 8.47
CA ASP A 229 8.53 -5.81 9.74
C ASP A 229 9.73 -6.08 10.63
N GLU A 230 10.61 -5.08 10.77
CA GLU A 230 11.54 -5.02 11.87
C GLU A 230 10.72 -5.15 13.15
N LYS A 231 10.72 -6.37 13.71
CA LYS A 231 10.26 -6.63 15.07
C LYS A 231 11.16 -5.85 16.03
N GLU A 232 10.89 -4.57 16.22
CA GLU A 232 11.32 -3.90 17.43
C GLU A 232 10.51 -4.52 18.58
N GLU A 233 11.18 -5.39 19.33
CA GLU A 233 10.72 -5.83 20.64
C GLU A 233 10.37 -4.61 21.49
N ILE A 234 9.08 -4.36 21.67
CA ILE A 234 8.60 -3.48 22.75
C ILE A 234 8.87 -4.25 24.05
N GLY A 235 10.07 -4.05 24.59
CA GLY A 235 10.44 -4.43 25.95
C GLY A 235 9.63 -3.61 26.95
N GLY A 236 8.35 -3.98 27.12
CA GLY A 236 7.47 -3.43 28.14
C GLY A 236 7.95 -3.85 29.53
N LYS A 237 8.85 -3.08 30.12
CA LYS A 237 9.06 -3.12 31.57
C LYS A 237 7.79 -2.62 32.23
N GLY A 238 7.08 -3.55 32.87
CA GLY A 238 5.84 -3.28 33.58
C GLY A 238 6.02 -2.22 34.67
N TYR A 239 5.36 -1.08 34.48
CA TYR A 239 5.01 -0.18 35.57
C TYR A 239 3.53 -0.37 35.88
N LYS A 240 3.26 -1.17 36.91
CA LYS A 240 1.92 -1.28 37.51
C LYS A 240 1.47 0.11 37.98
N SER A 241 0.36 0.55 37.41
CA SER A 241 -0.33 1.80 37.68
C SER A 241 -0.67 1.95 39.17
N LYS A 242 -0.11 2.98 39.83
CA LYS A 242 -0.65 3.53 41.09
C LYS A 242 -1.82 4.50 40.87
N LEU A 243 -2.27 4.67 39.62
CA LEU A 243 -3.29 5.66 39.27
C LEU A 243 -4.74 5.12 39.33
N ASN A 244 -4.93 3.80 39.32
CA ASN A 244 -6.29 3.19 39.32
C ASN A 244 -6.92 3.09 40.72
N ASP A 245 -6.14 3.17 41.80
CA ASP A 245 -6.69 3.13 43.16
C ASP A 245 -7.30 4.48 43.60
N GLU A 246 -6.86 5.60 42.99
CA GLU A 246 -7.37 6.94 43.34
C GLU A 246 -8.71 7.29 42.66
N ILE A 247 -8.94 6.77 41.45
CA ILE A 247 -10.18 7.03 40.70
C ILE A 247 -11.34 6.20 41.31
N THR A 248 -11.05 4.97 41.73
CA THR A 248 -12.08 4.08 42.34
C THR A 248 -12.49 4.55 43.74
N SER A 249 -11.60 5.23 44.47
CA SER A 249 -11.86 5.84 45.78
C SER A 249 -12.81 7.06 45.71
N LYS A 250 -12.69 7.89 44.67
CA LYS A 250 -13.53 9.09 44.52
C LYS A 250 -14.97 8.78 44.11
N PHE A 251 -15.22 7.73 43.33
CA PHE A 251 -16.59 7.33 42.94
C PHE A 251 -17.41 6.72 44.09
N HIS A 252 -16.76 6.14 45.11
CA HIS A 252 -17.48 5.57 46.26
C HIS A 252 -17.98 6.62 47.27
N ASN A 253 -17.44 7.86 47.24
CA ASN A 253 -17.83 8.92 48.17
C ASN A 253 -18.94 9.86 47.65
N MET A 254 -19.23 9.90 46.35
CA MET A 254 -20.33 10.71 45.80
C MET A 254 -21.72 10.07 45.97
N ASN A 255 -21.81 8.76 46.20
CA ASN A 255 -23.10 8.06 46.33
C ASN A 255 -23.72 8.08 47.75
N LYS A 256 -23.03 8.66 48.75
CA LYS A 256 -23.54 8.78 50.13
C LYS A 256 -24.35 10.05 50.42
N TYR A 257 -24.29 11.07 49.55
CA TYR A 257 -24.97 12.35 49.78
C TYR A 257 -26.35 12.50 49.11
N SER A 258 -26.81 11.52 48.32
CA SER A 258 -28.11 11.57 47.63
C SER A 258 -29.27 10.87 48.38
N ARG A 259 -29.05 10.32 49.58
CA ARG A 259 -30.10 9.64 50.37
C ARG A 259 -30.23 10.20 51.78
N LYS A 260 -30.52 11.49 51.91
CA LYS A 260 -31.07 12.10 53.15
C LYS A 260 -31.78 13.42 52.84
N ARG A 261 -32.84 13.34 52.03
CA ARG A 261 -33.93 14.34 52.01
C ARG A 261 -35.25 13.62 51.73
N LYS A 262 -35.85 13.12 52.81
CA LYS A 262 -37.30 12.97 53.01
C LYS A 262 -37.56 13.28 54.47
#